data_AF-A0A2V9LUZ7-F1
#
_entry.id   AF-A0A2V9LUZ7-F1
#
_cell.length_a   1.000
_cell.length_b   1.000
_cell.length_c   1.000
_cell.angle_alpha   90.00
_cell.angle_beta   90.00
_cell.angle_gamma   90.00
#
_symmetry.space_group_name_H-M   'P 1'
#
loop_
_entity.id
_entity.type
_entity.pdbx_description
1 polymer ?
#
loop_
_entity_poly.entity_id
_entity_poly.type
_entity_poly.pdbx_seq_one_letter_code
_entity_poly.pdbx_strand_id
1 'polypeptide(L)'
;MSITVGTVVSDKPTDNTDKPGTVLGFKWTPINQRDLYSKTGKKAIQDVRDALRNEANSFPGLLQKVQQLIFLSCAPDGVCRNIRQDVLDIPSDKISAFGEFVAKYQGKVSTIQFSKAVLDQIDDLVRVGLAPSLNYQETVNRAYDNIHGGRQFALSYQVIKRVANGNDNHRAELIYDNGITDSITWTVNGSADYIDRKLAKSSIGGRLATEFKGRLTSDSGDPFGKGPIWLSFSGEAKWLTKTRPQYSFQASLTIPIQTGVDFPIVYRWANRQDLIDQTRSEVRMGLNVDLGRLAQLFRP
;
A
#
# COMPACT_ATOMS: atom_id res chain seq x y z
N MET A 1 -10.09 -16.73 -6.19
CA MET A 1 -10.23 -17.30 -7.56
C MET A 1 -11.28 -16.47 -8.27
N SER A 2 -11.07 -16.15 -9.53
CA SER A 2 -12.08 -15.49 -10.36
C SER A 2 -12.28 -16.26 -11.66
N ILE A 3 -13.48 -16.16 -12.21
CA ILE A 3 -13.86 -16.73 -13.50
C ILE A 3 -14.31 -15.57 -14.38
N THR A 4 -13.87 -15.57 -15.63
CA THR A 4 -14.24 -14.57 -16.62
C THR A 4 -15.10 -15.24 -17.69
N VAL A 5 -16.26 -14.65 -17.96
CA VAL A 5 -17.12 -15.02 -19.09
C VAL A 5 -17.52 -13.71 -19.79
N GLY A 6 -17.35 -13.65 -21.10
CA GLY A 6 -17.70 -12.45 -21.85
C GLY A 6 -17.62 -12.63 -23.35
N THR A 7 -17.72 -11.52 -24.06
CA THR A 7 -17.59 -11.46 -25.52
C THR A 7 -16.55 -10.44 -25.91
N VAL A 8 -15.83 -10.70 -27.01
CA VAL A 8 -14.85 -9.76 -27.57
C VAL A 8 -15.16 -9.48 -29.03
N VAL A 9 -15.01 -8.23 -29.43
CA VAL A 9 -15.12 -7.82 -30.83
C VAL A 9 -14.04 -8.54 -31.66
N SER A 10 -14.34 -8.76 -32.93
CA SER A 10 -13.43 -9.43 -33.86
C SER A 10 -12.85 -8.44 -34.84
N ASP A 11 -11.58 -8.61 -35.16
CA ASP A 11 -10.89 -7.87 -36.22
C ASP A 11 -10.54 -8.83 -37.35
N LYS A 12 -11.24 -8.71 -38.48
CA LYS A 12 -11.20 -9.70 -39.58
C LYS A 12 -9.79 -10.03 -40.09
N PRO A 13 -8.87 -9.06 -40.29
CA PRO A 13 -7.49 -9.34 -40.69
C PRO A 13 -6.69 -10.21 -39.71
N THR A 14 -6.98 -10.12 -38.41
CA THR A 14 -6.23 -10.83 -37.36
C THR A 14 -6.93 -12.12 -36.92
N ASP A 15 -8.25 -12.06 -36.79
CA ASP A 15 -9.10 -13.12 -36.26
C ASP A 15 -9.71 -14.03 -37.33
N ASN A 16 -9.60 -13.68 -38.61
CA ASN A 16 -10.18 -14.40 -39.75
C ASN A 16 -11.72 -14.54 -39.70
N THR A 17 -12.38 -13.68 -38.92
CA THR A 17 -13.83 -13.56 -38.82
C THR A 17 -14.19 -12.16 -38.36
N ASP A 18 -15.37 -11.69 -38.73
CA ASP A 18 -16.00 -10.47 -38.22
C ASP A 18 -16.98 -10.76 -37.07
N LYS A 19 -17.25 -12.04 -36.79
CA LYS A 19 -18.16 -12.46 -35.72
C LYS A 19 -17.49 -12.37 -34.34
N PRO A 20 -18.21 -11.89 -33.31
CA PRO A 20 -17.69 -11.84 -31.94
C PRO A 20 -17.16 -13.19 -31.44
N GLY A 21 -16.15 -13.12 -30.57
CA GLY A 21 -15.60 -14.29 -29.88
C GLY A 21 -16.16 -14.40 -28.47
N THR A 22 -16.31 -15.63 -27.97
CA THR A 22 -16.64 -15.91 -26.56
C THR A 22 -15.35 -16.03 -25.76
N VAL A 23 -15.24 -15.24 -24.70
CA VAL A 23 -14.13 -15.26 -23.76
C VAL A 23 -14.50 -16.12 -22.56
N LEU A 24 -13.69 -17.13 -22.25
CA LEU A 24 -13.78 -17.92 -21.04
C LEU A 24 -12.41 -17.96 -20.38
N GLY A 25 -12.35 -17.75 -19.07
CA GLY A 25 -11.08 -17.84 -18.37
C GLY A 25 -11.23 -18.03 -16.87
N PHE A 26 -10.12 -18.38 -16.24
CA PHE A 26 -10.00 -18.42 -14.80
C PHE A 26 -8.69 -17.79 -14.35
N LYS A 27 -8.70 -17.21 -13.16
CA LYS A 27 -7.50 -16.72 -12.47
C LYS A 27 -7.47 -17.24 -11.05
N TRP A 28 -6.35 -17.82 -10.68
CA TRP A 28 -6.07 -18.31 -9.34
C TRP A 28 -4.82 -17.61 -8.80
N THR A 29 -4.91 -17.13 -7.57
CA THR A 29 -3.84 -16.34 -6.93
C THR A 29 -3.48 -17.01 -5.62
N PRO A 30 -2.65 -18.08 -5.63
CA PRO A 30 -2.35 -18.86 -4.43
C PRO A 30 -1.51 -18.08 -3.41
N ILE A 31 -0.71 -17.12 -3.87
CA ILE A 31 0.04 -16.22 -3.00
C ILE A 31 -0.54 -14.83 -3.20
N ASN A 32 -1.13 -14.27 -2.14
CA ASN A 32 -1.73 -12.94 -2.19
C ASN A 32 -1.51 -12.22 -0.85
N GLN A 33 -0.27 -11.82 -0.58
CA GLN A 33 0.08 -11.19 0.70
C GLN A 33 -0.38 -9.74 0.81
N ARG A 34 -0.71 -9.09 -0.32
CA ARG A 34 -1.28 -7.72 -0.33
C ARG A 34 -2.79 -7.67 -0.04
N ASP A 35 -3.45 -8.82 0.00
CA ASP A 35 -4.88 -8.89 0.31
C ASP A 35 -5.12 -8.86 1.82
N LEU A 36 -5.92 -7.89 2.26
CA LEU A 36 -6.36 -7.72 3.65
C LEU A 36 -7.08 -8.97 4.19
N TYR A 37 -7.74 -9.73 3.31
CA TYR A 37 -8.47 -10.94 3.70
C TYR A 37 -7.61 -12.22 3.67
N SER A 38 -6.36 -12.13 3.24
CA SER A 38 -5.40 -13.23 3.30
C SER A 38 -5.05 -13.61 4.74
N LYS A 39 -4.40 -14.76 4.96
CA LYS A 39 -3.93 -15.14 6.30
C LYS A 39 -2.96 -14.09 6.87
N THR A 40 -2.07 -13.56 6.04
CA THR A 40 -1.12 -12.51 6.41
C THR A 40 -1.82 -11.19 6.71
N GLY A 41 -2.74 -10.75 5.83
CA GLY A 41 -3.50 -9.52 6.02
C GLY A 41 -4.39 -9.56 7.27
N LYS A 42 -5.10 -10.66 7.49
CA LYS A 42 -5.92 -10.86 8.70
C LYS A 42 -5.08 -10.81 9.98
N LYS A 43 -3.90 -11.43 9.97
CA LYS A 43 -2.98 -11.37 11.11
C LYS A 43 -2.49 -9.94 11.36
N ALA A 44 -2.06 -9.23 10.32
CA ALA A 44 -1.62 -7.84 10.45
C ALA A 44 -2.72 -6.92 11.00
N ILE A 45 -3.96 -7.09 10.54
CA ILE A 45 -5.13 -6.35 11.06
C ILE A 45 -5.41 -6.71 12.52
N GLN A 46 -5.29 -7.99 12.90
CA GLN A 46 -5.45 -8.44 14.28
C GLN A 46 -4.38 -7.82 15.19
N ASP A 47 -3.12 -7.85 14.78
CA ASP A 47 -2.00 -7.27 15.53
C ASP A 47 -2.22 -5.75 15.75
N VAL A 48 -2.64 -5.02 14.71
CA VAL A 48 -2.98 -3.58 14.82
C VAL A 48 -4.15 -3.35 15.77
N ARG A 49 -5.21 -4.16 15.68
CA ARG A 49 -6.38 -4.05 16.57
C ARG A 49 -6.00 -4.31 18.03
N ASP A 50 -5.16 -5.30 18.28
CA ASP A 50 -4.76 -5.67 19.63
C ASP A 50 -3.79 -4.62 20.20
N ALA A 51 -2.91 -4.04 19.37
CA ALA A 51 -2.08 -2.89 19.77
C ALA A 51 -2.92 -1.64 20.08
N LEU A 52 -3.93 -1.33 19.26
CA LEU A 52 -4.87 -0.22 19.50
C LEU A 52 -5.65 -0.40 20.81
N ARG A 53 -6.10 -1.64 21.10
CA ARG A 53 -6.78 -1.94 22.37
C ARG A 53 -5.86 -1.72 23.56
N ASN A 54 -4.60 -2.12 23.46
CA ASN A 54 -3.62 -1.91 24.52
C ASN A 54 -3.33 -0.42 24.74
N GLU A 55 -3.22 0.37 23.67
CA GLU A 55 -3.07 1.82 23.75
C GLU A 55 -4.31 2.50 24.35
N ALA A 56 -5.51 2.14 23.89
CA ALA A 56 -6.75 2.70 24.41
C ALA A 56 -6.93 2.43 25.92
N ASN A 57 -6.36 1.33 26.43
CA ASN A 57 -6.38 0.99 27.85
C ASN A 57 -5.26 1.65 28.68
N SER A 58 -4.19 2.17 28.06
CA SER A 58 -3.05 2.72 28.80
C SER A 58 -3.24 4.19 29.21
N PHE A 59 -3.92 4.98 28.38
CA PHE A 59 -4.16 6.40 28.67
C PHE A 59 -5.18 6.68 29.79
N PRO A 60 -6.33 5.98 29.88
CA PRO A 60 -7.39 6.33 30.85
C PRO A 60 -6.98 6.26 32.32
N GLY A 61 -5.83 5.65 32.66
CA GLY A 61 -5.29 5.62 34.03
C GLY A 61 -3.99 6.41 34.22
N LEU A 62 -3.32 6.86 33.16
CA LEU A 62 -2.02 7.53 33.29
C LEU A 62 -2.17 8.90 33.96
N LEU A 63 -3.12 9.72 33.47
CA LEU A 63 -3.38 11.04 34.06
C LEU A 63 -3.75 10.92 35.54
N GLN A 64 -4.60 9.93 35.87
CA GLN A 64 -4.99 9.66 37.25
C GLN A 64 -3.79 9.25 38.10
N LYS A 65 -2.95 8.32 37.65
CA LYS A 65 -1.73 7.89 38.36
C LYS A 65 -0.75 9.03 38.60
N VAL A 66 -0.55 9.89 37.59
CA VAL A 66 0.28 11.09 37.72
C VAL A 66 -0.33 12.04 38.75
N GLN A 67 -1.64 12.31 38.69
CA GLN A 67 -2.31 13.17 39.67
C GLN A 67 -2.22 12.59 41.10
N GLN A 68 -2.38 11.27 41.25
CA GLN A 68 -2.25 10.58 42.53
C GLN A 68 -0.83 10.69 43.08
N LEU A 69 0.19 10.47 42.25
CA LEU A 69 1.58 10.64 42.64
C LEU A 69 1.89 12.07 43.10
N ILE A 70 1.41 13.07 42.34
CA ILE A 70 1.59 14.49 42.69
C ILE A 70 0.89 14.79 44.03
N PHE A 71 -0.34 14.32 44.23
CA PHE A 71 -1.03 14.53 45.50
C PHE A 71 -0.29 13.87 46.66
N LEU A 72 0.09 12.59 46.53
CA LEU A 72 0.76 11.84 47.60
C LEU A 72 2.12 12.47 47.94
N SER A 73 2.82 13.04 46.95
CA SER A 73 4.15 13.64 47.12
C SER A 73 4.10 15.09 47.62
N CYS A 74 3.12 15.87 47.19
CA CYS A 74 3.14 17.33 47.26
C CYS A 74 2.00 17.94 48.08
N ALA A 75 1.00 17.16 48.51
CA ALA A 75 -0.08 17.70 49.34
C ALA A 75 0.39 17.97 50.77
N PRO A 76 -0.17 18.99 51.45
CA PRO A 76 -1.16 19.96 50.95
C PRO A 76 -0.56 21.26 50.37
N ASP A 77 0.72 21.51 50.63
CA ASP A 77 1.40 22.79 50.41
C ASP A 77 1.96 22.99 48.99
N GLY A 78 1.98 21.93 48.17
CA GLY A 78 2.55 21.95 46.83
C GLY A 78 4.06 21.75 46.80
N VAL A 79 4.68 21.35 47.91
CA VAL A 79 6.12 21.08 48.00
C VAL A 79 6.37 19.57 47.99
N CYS A 80 6.84 19.05 46.86
CA CYS A 80 6.93 17.61 46.62
C CYS A 80 8.11 16.96 47.34
N ARG A 81 7.82 16.04 48.26
CA ARG A 81 8.82 15.25 48.97
C ARG A 81 8.90 13.85 48.37
N ASN A 82 10.09 13.27 48.39
CA ASN A 82 10.30 11.93 47.85
C ASN A 82 9.53 10.90 48.69
N ILE A 83 8.67 10.13 48.04
CA ILE A 83 7.96 9.00 48.63
C ILE A 83 8.31 7.74 47.85
N ARG A 84 8.51 6.63 48.58
CA ARG A 84 8.52 5.28 48.00
C ARG A 84 7.06 4.88 47.82
N GLN A 85 6.60 4.72 46.59
CA GLN A 85 5.30 4.10 46.35
C GLN A 85 5.35 3.05 45.26
N ASP A 86 5.19 1.82 45.71
CA ASP A 86 4.88 0.61 44.99
C ASP A 86 3.36 0.49 44.69
N VAL A 87 2.52 1.33 45.31
CA VAL A 87 1.06 1.39 45.06
C VAL A 87 0.57 2.85 45.03
N LEU A 88 0.07 3.31 43.88
CA LEU A 88 -0.52 4.64 43.66
C LEU A 88 -2.03 4.61 43.90
N ASP A 89 -2.44 4.32 45.14
CA ASP A 89 -3.85 4.39 45.53
C ASP A 89 -4.06 5.48 46.58
N ILE A 90 -5.12 6.26 46.42
CA ILE A 90 -5.54 7.24 47.43
C ILE A 90 -6.33 6.50 48.50
N PRO A 91 -5.89 6.53 49.78
CA PRO A 91 -6.68 6.01 50.89
C PRO A 91 -8.08 6.63 50.91
N SER A 92 -9.11 5.86 51.28
CA SER A 92 -10.51 6.31 51.22
C SER A 92 -10.78 7.55 52.08
N ASP A 93 -10.05 7.72 53.18
CA ASP A 93 -10.09 8.88 54.07
C ASP A 93 -9.47 10.15 53.46
N LYS A 94 -8.70 10.03 52.37
CA LYS A 94 -8.03 11.15 51.68
C LYS A 94 -8.68 11.57 50.37
N ILE A 95 -9.80 10.95 49.97
CA ILE A 95 -10.48 11.25 48.69
C ILE A 95 -10.90 12.72 48.60
N SER A 96 -11.48 13.29 49.67
CA SER A 96 -11.89 14.71 49.68
C SER A 96 -10.69 15.64 49.52
N ALA A 97 -9.60 15.36 50.25
CA ALA A 97 -8.35 16.13 50.16
C ALA A 97 -7.69 16.02 48.77
N PHE A 98 -7.79 14.87 48.12
CA PHE A 98 -7.34 14.68 46.74
C PHE A 98 -8.14 15.57 45.78
N GLY A 99 -9.47 15.58 45.88
CA GLY A 99 -10.34 16.44 45.06
C GLY A 99 -10.03 17.93 45.24
N GLU A 100 -9.87 18.37 46.49
CA GLU A 100 -9.50 19.76 46.81
C GLU A 100 -8.12 20.14 46.28
N PHE A 101 -7.13 19.26 46.40
CA PHE A 101 -5.79 19.47 45.88
C PHE A 101 -5.79 19.60 44.35
N VAL A 102 -6.46 18.67 43.65
CA VAL A 102 -6.57 18.70 42.19
C VAL A 102 -7.27 19.98 41.74
N ALA A 103 -8.38 20.36 42.38
CA ALA A 103 -9.09 21.60 42.05
C ALA A 103 -8.24 22.86 42.31
N LYS A 104 -7.48 22.88 43.41
CA LYS A 104 -6.61 24.01 43.78
C LYS A 104 -5.49 24.24 42.76
N TYR A 105 -4.90 23.15 42.24
CA TYR A 105 -3.74 23.20 41.34
C TYR A 105 -4.08 22.92 39.87
N GLN A 106 -5.37 22.75 39.52
CA GLN A 106 -5.82 22.62 38.13
C GLN A 106 -5.39 23.85 37.32
N GLY A 107 -4.63 23.64 36.24
CA GLY A 107 -4.08 24.73 35.43
C GLY A 107 -2.96 25.55 36.10
N LYS A 108 -2.54 25.17 37.32
CA LYS A 108 -1.45 25.82 38.10
C LYS A 108 -0.32 24.85 38.43
N VAL A 109 -0.08 23.86 37.57
CA VAL A 109 0.99 22.86 37.77
C VAL A 109 2.37 23.54 37.87
N SER A 110 2.57 24.67 37.18
CA SER A 110 3.81 25.46 37.26
C SER A 110 4.09 26.07 38.65
N THR A 111 3.12 26.10 39.56
CA THR A 111 3.32 26.59 40.93
C THR A 111 3.70 25.48 41.91
N ILE A 112 3.70 24.22 41.48
CA ILE A 112 4.09 23.06 42.29
C ILE A 112 5.61 22.93 42.28
N GLN A 113 6.23 22.80 43.44
CA GLN A 113 7.68 22.64 43.58
C GLN A 113 8.04 21.15 43.57
N PHE A 114 8.41 20.64 42.40
CA PHE A 114 8.82 19.25 42.24
C PHE A 114 10.27 19.02 42.67
N SER A 115 10.50 17.97 43.45
CA SER A 115 11.85 17.45 43.65
C SER A 115 12.26 16.57 42.47
N LYS A 116 13.58 16.46 42.22
CA LYS A 116 14.11 15.66 41.11
C LYS A 116 13.60 14.21 41.13
N ALA A 117 13.55 13.59 42.31
CA ALA A 117 13.08 12.20 42.45
C ALA A 117 11.61 12.02 42.04
N VAL A 118 10.75 13.01 42.30
CA VAL A 118 9.33 12.96 41.90
C VAL A 118 9.20 13.20 40.39
N LEU A 119 10.02 14.08 39.81
CA LEU A 119 10.09 14.24 38.35
C LEU A 119 10.52 12.95 37.67
N ASP A 120 11.55 12.26 38.18
CA ASP A 120 12.00 10.97 37.65
C ASP A 120 10.89 9.92 37.69
N GLN A 121 10.08 9.87 38.77
CA GLN A 121 8.93 8.96 38.87
C GLN A 121 7.78 9.32 37.91
N ILE A 122 7.52 10.62 37.69
CA ILE A 122 6.55 11.07 36.69
C ILE A 122 7.03 10.67 35.29
N ASP A 123 8.31 10.87 34.99
CA ASP A 123 8.92 10.46 33.72
C ASP A 123 8.81 8.96 33.50
N ASP A 124 9.05 8.13 34.53
CA ASP A 124 8.88 6.68 34.44
C ASP A 124 7.42 6.29 34.18
N LEU A 125 6.45 6.91 34.86
CA LEU A 125 5.03 6.70 34.60
C LEU A 125 4.64 7.09 33.17
N VAL A 126 5.12 8.24 32.70
CA VAL A 126 4.87 8.72 31.34
C VAL A 126 5.51 7.78 30.32
N ARG A 127 6.75 7.34 30.52
CA ARG A 127 7.44 6.36 29.65
C ARG A 127 6.67 5.04 29.55
N VAL A 128 6.23 4.50 30.69
CA VAL A 128 5.42 3.27 30.72
C VAL A 128 4.07 3.50 30.03
N GLY A 129 3.46 4.68 30.20
CA GLY A 129 2.19 5.03 29.56
C GLY A 129 2.30 5.26 28.04
N LEU A 130 3.44 5.75 27.55
CA LEU A 130 3.73 6.01 26.14
C LEU A 130 4.15 4.75 25.36
N ALA A 131 4.72 3.75 26.04
CA ALA A 131 5.20 2.53 25.37
C ALA A 131 4.12 1.82 24.52
N PRO A 132 2.84 1.70 24.97
CA PRO A 132 1.76 1.17 24.13
C PRO A 132 1.50 1.98 22.85
N SER A 133 1.59 3.32 22.89
CA SER A 133 1.43 4.17 21.69
C SER A 133 2.58 4.00 20.70
N LEU A 134 3.81 3.93 21.18
CA LEU A 134 4.97 3.64 20.33
C LEU A 134 4.84 2.27 19.67
N ASN A 135 4.46 1.26 20.47
CA ASN A 135 4.20 -0.08 19.96
C ASN A 135 3.04 -0.09 18.93
N TYR A 136 1.98 0.69 19.16
CA TYR A 136 0.89 0.83 18.19
C TYR A 136 1.40 1.41 16.86
N GLN A 137 2.14 2.52 16.88
CA GLN A 137 2.71 3.12 15.67
C GLN A 137 3.64 2.16 14.92
N GLU A 138 4.55 1.50 15.63
CA GLU A 138 5.42 0.48 15.04
C GLU A 138 4.63 -0.69 14.45
N THR A 139 3.56 -1.14 15.11
CA THR A 139 2.71 -2.23 14.64
C THR A 139 1.93 -1.83 13.39
N VAL A 140 1.43 -0.59 13.33
CA VAL A 140 0.77 -0.03 12.15
C VAL A 140 1.72 0.05 10.96
N ASN A 141 2.92 0.61 11.16
CA ASN A 141 3.92 0.71 10.11
C ASN A 141 4.32 -0.68 9.60
N ARG A 142 4.62 -1.61 10.51
CA ARG A 142 4.95 -3.00 10.14
C ARG A 142 3.80 -3.69 9.41
N ALA A 143 2.55 -3.48 9.81
CA ALA A 143 1.40 -4.03 9.12
C ALA A 143 1.27 -3.44 7.71
N TYR A 144 1.46 -2.13 7.57
CA TYR A 144 1.49 -1.45 6.28
C TYR A 144 2.60 -2.00 5.38
N ASP A 145 3.84 -2.07 5.84
CA ASP A 145 4.99 -2.54 5.07
C ASP A 145 4.81 -4.02 4.65
N ASN A 146 4.28 -4.86 5.55
CA ASN A 146 4.01 -6.27 5.24
C ASN A 146 2.94 -6.44 4.15
N ILE A 147 1.89 -5.61 4.18
CA ILE A 147 0.80 -5.67 3.20
C ILE A 147 1.24 -5.02 1.89
N HIS A 148 1.91 -3.87 1.94
CA HIS A 148 2.36 -3.13 0.76
C HIS A 148 3.49 -3.86 0.02
N GLY A 149 4.49 -4.32 0.78
CA GLY A 149 5.61 -5.14 0.32
C GLY A 149 5.26 -6.59 -0.01
N GLY A 150 4.01 -7.01 0.26
CA GLY A 150 3.58 -8.39 0.09
C GLY A 150 3.74 -8.93 -1.34
N ARG A 151 4.11 -10.21 -1.44
CA ARG A 151 4.18 -10.93 -2.72
C ARG A 151 2.81 -11.33 -3.22
N GLN A 152 2.62 -11.26 -4.53
CA GLN A 152 1.48 -11.82 -5.24
C GLN A 152 1.96 -12.74 -6.35
N PHE A 153 1.36 -13.92 -6.45
CA PHE A 153 1.57 -14.83 -7.55
C PHE A 153 0.21 -15.28 -8.06
N ALA A 154 -0.01 -15.16 -9.36
CA ALA A 154 -1.22 -15.58 -10.03
C ALA A 154 -0.93 -16.45 -11.25
N LEU A 155 -1.79 -17.43 -11.41
CA LEU A 155 -1.94 -18.28 -12.58
C LEU A 155 -3.24 -17.88 -13.26
N SER A 156 -3.23 -17.68 -14.57
CA SER A 156 -4.47 -17.48 -15.32
C SER A 156 -4.46 -18.31 -16.59
N TYR A 157 -5.66 -18.68 -17.02
CA TYR A 157 -5.88 -19.24 -18.34
C TYR A 157 -7.09 -18.58 -18.96
N GLN A 158 -6.97 -18.18 -20.22
CA GLN A 158 -8.05 -17.60 -20.99
C GLN A 158 -8.10 -18.23 -22.37
N VAL A 159 -9.32 -18.49 -22.83
CA VAL A 159 -9.62 -18.85 -24.21
C VAL A 159 -10.60 -17.85 -24.81
N ILE A 160 -10.34 -17.46 -26.06
CA ILE A 160 -11.26 -16.74 -26.92
C ILE A 160 -11.67 -17.72 -28.02
N LYS A 161 -12.90 -18.23 -27.93
CA LYS A 161 -13.47 -19.12 -28.95
C LYS A 161 -14.19 -18.29 -30.00
N ARG A 162 -13.85 -18.49 -31.27
CA ARG A 162 -14.50 -17.82 -32.40
C ARG A 162 -15.27 -18.83 -33.24
N VAL A 163 -16.43 -18.41 -33.70
CA VAL A 163 -17.32 -19.23 -34.54
C VAL A 163 -16.80 -19.34 -35.98
N ALA A 164 -17.31 -20.34 -36.71
CA ALA A 164 -16.92 -20.63 -38.09
C ALA A 164 -15.40 -20.76 -38.24
N ASN A 165 -14.82 -20.09 -39.24
CA ASN A 165 -13.40 -20.15 -39.58
C ASN A 165 -12.52 -19.18 -38.77
N GLY A 166 -13.07 -18.53 -37.75
CA GLY A 166 -12.32 -17.62 -36.89
C GLY A 166 -11.24 -18.34 -36.08
N ASN A 167 -10.15 -17.63 -35.81
CA ASN A 167 -9.03 -18.15 -35.03
C ASN A 167 -9.39 -18.21 -33.53
N ASP A 168 -9.10 -19.34 -32.87
CA ASP A 168 -9.26 -19.43 -31.41
C ASP A 168 -7.94 -19.02 -30.72
N ASN A 169 -8.02 -18.20 -29.69
CA ASN A 169 -6.84 -17.73 -28.96
C ASN A 169 -6.83 -18.34 -27.56
N HIS A 170 -5.73 -18.98 -27.19
CA HIS A 170 -5.50 -19.55 -25.87
C HIS A 170 -4.29 -18.87 -25.24
N ARG A 171 -4.41 -18.49 -23.97
CA ARG A 171 -3.34 -17.88 -23.18
C ARG A 171 -3.30 -18.51 -21.81
N ALA A 172 -2.14 -19.07 -21.45
CA ALA A 172 -1.81 -19.39 -20.07
C ALA A 172 -0.82 -18.34 -19.57
N GLU A 173 -1.05 -17.73 -18.41
CA GLU A 173 -0.24 -16.64 -17.88
C GLU A 173 0.16 -16.88 -16.43
N LEU A 174 1.40 -16.49 -16.13
CA LEU A 174 2.02 -16.42 -14.82
C LEU A 174 2.29 -14.96 -14.51
N ILE A 175 1.81 -14.48 -13.38
CA ILE A 175 2.04 -13.10 -12.92
C ILE A 175 2.68 -13.20 -11.55
N TYR A 176 3.82 -12.55 -11.37
CA TYR A 176 4.48 -12.37 -10.09
C TYR A 176 4.69 -10.88 -9.83
N ASP A 177 4.25 -10.42 -8.68
CA ASP A 177 4.42 -9.05 -8.21
C ASP A 177 5.00 -9.08 -6.80
N ASN A 178 6.03 -8.27 -6.57
CA ASN A 178 6.72 -8.16 -5.30
C ASN A 178 7.04 -6.70 -4.99
N GLY A 179 6.63 -6.22 -3.82
CA GLY A 179 7.18 -4.98 -3.28
C GLY A 179 8.53 -5.28 -2.66
N ILE A 180 9.62 -4.91 -3.34
CA ILE A 180 10.98 -5.14 -2.86
C ILE A 180 11.25 -4.28 -1.62
N THR A 181 10.76 -3.05 -1.64
CA THR A 181 10.72 -2.10 -0.52
C THR A 181 9.41 -1.31 -0.59
N ASP A 182 9.11 -0.48 0.42
CA ASP A 182 7.93 0.40 0.41
C ASP A 182 7.94 1.43 -0.74
N SER A 183 9.07 1.53 -1.44
CA SER A 183 9.30 2.48 -2.51
C SER A 183 9.61 1.80 -3.84
N ILE A 184 9.78 0.47 -3.89
CA ILE A 184 10.18 -0.24 -5.10
C ILE A 184 9.29 -1.48 -5.29
N THR A 185 8.58 -1.52 -6.41
CA THR A 185 7.82 -2.69 -6.84
C THR A 185 8.42 -3.30 -8.09
N TRP A 186 8.39 -4.63 -8.16
CA TRP A 186 8.78 -5.39 -9.33
C TRP A 186 7.65 -6.33 -9.73
N THR A 187 7.27 -6.27 -10.99
CA THR A 187 6.22 -7.11 -11.57
C THR A 187 6.77 -7.82 -12.79
N VAL A 188 6.50 -9.12 -12.92
CA VAL A 188 6.85 -9.92 -14.09
C VAL A 188 5.67 -10.78 -14.50
N ASN A 189 5.39 -10.79 -15.80
CA ASN A 189 4.28 -11.50 -16.42
C ASN A 189 4.85 -12.38 -17.53
N GLY A 190 4.61 -13.67 -17.49
CA GLY A 190 4.97 -14.60 -18.55
C GLY A 190 3.73 -15.30 -19.09
N SER A 191 3.54 -15.33 -20.40
CA SER A 191 2.45 -16.09 -21.01
C SER A 191 2.93 -17.05 -22.09
N ALA A 192 2.24 -18.18 -22.19
CA ALA A 192 2.25 -19.05 -23.36
C ALA A 192 0.98 -18.78 -24.16
N ASP A 193 1.17 -18.41 -25.43
CA ASP A 193 0.09 -18.05 -26.34
C ASP A 193 -0.01 -19.11 -27.45
N TYR A 194 -1.22 -19.62 -27.67
CA TYR A 194 -1.54 -20.54 -28.76
C TYR A 194 -2.73 -20.00 -29.56
N ILE A 195 -2.52 -19.81 -30.86
CA ILE A 195 -3.54 -19.36 -31.80
C ILE A 195 -3.86 -20.53 -32.71
N ASP A 196 -5.05 -21.09 -32.52
CA ASP A 196 -5.60 -22.12 -33.39
C ASP A 196 -6.16 -21.47 -34.66
N ARG A 197 -5.41 -21.60 -35.75
CA ARG A 197 -5.81 -21.01 -37.03
C ARG A 197 -6.58 -22.06 -37.83
N LYS A 198 -7.89 -21.88 -38.01
CA LYS A 198 -8.71 -22.89 -38.70
C LYS A 198 -8.40 -23.01 -40.20
N LEU A 199 -7.87 -21.94 -40.83
CA LEU A 199 -7.52 -21.90 -42.25
C LEU A 199 -6.01 -21.88 -42.54
N ALA A 200 -5.16 -21.95 -41.53
CA ALA A 200 -3.70 -21.89 -41.69
C ALA A 200 -3.02 -22.75 -40.62
N LYS A 201 -1.70 -22.98 -40.69
CA LYS A 201 -1.04 -23.65 -39.55
C LYS A 201 -1.10 -22.75 -38.31
N SER A 202 -1.47 -23.34 -37.18
CA SER A 202 -1.52 -22.71 -35.86
C SER A 202 -0.20 -22.03 -35.50
N SER A 203 -0.29 -21.05 -34.61
CA SER A 203 0.87 -20.32 -34.09
C SER A 203 1.00 -20.58 -32.59
N ILE A 204 2.19 -20.90 -32.15
CA ILE A 204 2.54 -21.05 -30.74
C ILE A 204 3.65 -20.07 -30.39
N GLY A 205 3.65 -19.59 -29.15
CA GLY A 205 4.72 -18.74 -28.66
C GLY A 205 4.46 -18.25 -27.26
N GLY A 206 4.96 -17.07 -26.95
CA GLY A 206 4.78 -16.49 -25.64
C GLY A 206 5.16 -15.03 -25.56
N ARG A 207 4.91 -14.48 -24.38
CA ARG A 207 5.23 -13.12 -24.00
C ARG A 207 5.90 -13.14 -22.63
N LEU A 208 6.91 -12.30 -22.46
CA LEU A 208 7.49 -11.98 -21.18
C LEU A 208 7.47 -10.48 -21.02
N ALA A 209 6.86 -9.97 -19.96
CA ALA A 209 6.87 -8.56 -19.60
C ALA A 209 7.40 -8.41 -18.18
N THR A 210 8.18 -7.36 -17.94
CA THR A 210 8.69 -7.02 -16.61
C THR A 210 8.56 -5.52 -16.42
N GLU A 211 8.25 -5.08 -15.21
CA GLU A 211 8.21 -3.69 -14.80
C GLU A 211 8.89 -3.53 -13.45
N PHE A 212 9.78 -2.54 -13.37
CA PHE A 212 10.31 -2.01 -12.12
C PHE A 212 9.73 -0.61 -11.94
N LYS A 213 9.19 -0.32 -10.77
CA LYS A 213 8.68 1.00 -10.44
C LYS A 213 9.23 1.42 -9.09
N GLY A 214 9.91 2.55 -9.07
CA GLY A 214 10.60 3.11 -7.91
C GLY A 214 10.09 4.51 -7.60
N ARG A 215 9.90 4.79 -6.32
CA ARG A 215 9.61 6.11 -5.77
C ARG A 215 10.92 6.86 -5.53
N LEU A 216 11.09 8.02 -6.14
CA LEU A 216 12.32 8.83 -6.06
C LEU A 216 12.30 9.84 -4.90
N THR A 217 11.14 10.28 -4.46
CA THR A 217 10.97 11.23 -3.34
C THR A 217 9.98 10.67 -2.32
N SER A 218 10.16 10.96 -1.03
CA SER A 218 9.14 10.63 -0.03
C SER A 218 7.86 11.44 -0.30
N ASP A 219 6.73 10.97 0.20
CA ASP A 219 5.53 11.78 0.24
C ASP A 219 5.86 13.03 1.09
N SER A 220 5.57 14.23 0.60
CA SER A 220 5.44 15.35 1.51
C SER A 220 4.31 14.97 2.46
N GLY A 221 4.56 14.92 3.77
CA GLY A 221 3.56 14.53 4.80
C GLY A 221 2.31 15.42 4.87
N ASP A 222 2.05 16.21 3.84
CA ASP A 222 0.84 16.97 3.59
C ASP A 222 -0.17 16.07 2.84
N PRO A 223 -1.36 15.80 3.41
CA PRO A 223 -2.42 15.01 2.75
C PRO A 223 -2.93 15.63 1.44
N PHE A 224 -2.60 16.90 1.17
CA PHE A 224 -2.90 17.61 -0.09
C PHE A 224 -1.64 18.01 -0.86
N GLY A 225 -0.47 17.52 -0.45
CA GLY A 225 0.82 17.85 -1.04
C GLY A 225 1.05 17.17 -2.40
N LYS A 226 2.13 17.58 -3.06
CA LYS A 226 2.58 16.93 -4.30
C LYS A 226 2.89 15.47 -3.97
N GLY A 227 2.32 14.56 -4.76
CA GLY A 227 2.68 13.14 -4.66
C GLY A 227 4.18 12.93 -4.85
N PRO A 228 4.67 11.72 -4.72
CA PRO A 228 6.09 11.47 -4.93
C PRO A 228 6.40 11.36 -6.43
N ILE A 229 7.65 11.68 -6.78
CA ILE A 229 8.16 11.46 -8.13
C ILE A 229 8.35 9.95 -8.34
N TRP A 230 7.83 9.41 -9.43
CA TRP A 230 7.97 8.00 -9.78
C TRP A 230 8.86 7.80 -10.99
N LEU A 231 9.73 6.80 -10.93
CA LEU A 231 10.50 6.31 -12.06
C LEU A 231 10.08 4.85 -12.33
N SER A 232 9.73 4.53 -13.56
CA SER A 232 9.47 3.15 -13.96
C SER A 232 10.21 2.75 -15.21
N PHE A 233 10.57 1.47 -15.26
CA PHE A 233 11.20 0.81 -16.39
C PHE A 233 10.39 -0.44 -16.70
N SER A 234 9.94 -0.59 -17.93
CA SER A 234 9.26 -1.80 -18.36
C SER A 234 9.87 -2.35 -19.65
N GLY A 235 9.98 -3.66 -19.72
CA GLY A 235 10.40 -4.38 -20.91
C GLY A 235 9.38 -5.44 -21.28
N GLU A 236 9.16 -5.65 -22.57
CA GLU A 236 8.32 -6.72 -23.08
C GLU A 236 9.01 -7.40 -24.26
N ALA A 237 8.95 -8.73 -24.27
CA ALA A 237 9.33 -9.57 -25.40
C ALA A 237 8.11 -10.42 -25.79
N LYS A 238 7.83 -10.52 -27.10
CA LYS A 238 6.77 -11.36 -27.67
C LYS A 238 7.33 -12.15 -28.84
N TRP A 239 7.10 -13.45 -28.85
CA TRP A 239 7.59 -14.35 -29.88
C TRP A 239 6.45 -15.30 -30.23
N LEU A 240 6.08 -15.35 -31.51
CA LEU A 240 5.04 -16.24 -32.02
C LEU A 240 5.57 -16.93 -33.27
N THR A 241 5.24 -18.20 -33.45
CA THR A 241 5.66 -18.95 -34.63
C THR A 241 5.16 -18.25 -35.90
N LYS A 242 6.04 -18.14 -36.90
CA LYS A 242 5.81 -17.39 -38.16
C LYS A 242 5.68 -15.87 -38.01
N THR A 243 6.04 -15.34 -36.84
CA THR A 243 6.12 -13.90 -36.58
C THR A 243 7.53 -13.59 -36.10
N ARG A 244 8.11 -12.48 -36.55
CA ARG A 244 9.43 -12.06 -36.05
C ARG A 244 9.31 -11.59 -34.58
N PRO A 245 10.28 -11.90 -33.72
CA PRO A 245 10.25 -11.47 -32.32
C PRO A 245 10.13 -9.96 -32.15
N GLN A 246 9.28 -9.55 -31.22
CA GLN A 246 9.03 -8.16 -30.86
C GLN A 246 9.64 -7.90 -29.48
N TYR A 247 10.36 -6.80 -29.37
CA TYR A 247 10.94 -6.32 -28.13
C TYR A 247 10.56 -4.86 -27.98
N SER A 248 10.08 -4.51 -26.79
CA SER A 248 9.83 -3.12 -26.42
C SER A 248 10.40 -2.81 -25.05
N PHE A 249 10.83 -1.56 -24.90
CA PHE A 249 11.34 -1.00 -23.68
C PHE A 249 10.68 0.37 -23.47
N GLN A 250 10.33 0.66 -22.22
CA GLN A 250 9.81 1.96 -21.83
C GLN A 250 10.47 2.40 -20.53
N ALA A 251 10.89 3.66 -20.48
CA ALA A 251 11.24 4.36 -19.25
C ALA A 251 10.25 5.50 -19.06
N SER A 252 9.73 5.69 -17.84
CA SER A 252 8.78 6.74 -17.51
C SER A 252 9.18 7.44 -16.22
N LEU A 253 9.30 8.76 -16.27
CA LEU A 253 9.44 9.63 -15.11
C LEU A 253 8.13 10.41 -14.94
N THR A 254 7.42 10.18 -13.85
CA THR A 254 6.17 10.88 -13.54
C THR A 254 6.44 11.89 -12.45
N ILE A 255 6.29 13.18 -12.79
CA ILE A 255 6.51 14.30 -11.89
C ILE A 255 5.16 14.91 -11.51
N PRO A 256 4.71 14.80 -10.26
CA PRO A 256 3.50 15.46 -9.80
C PRO A 256 3.74 16.97 -9.70
N ILE A 257 2.96 17.74 -10.45
CA ILE A 257 3.07 19.21 -10.45
C ILE A 257 2.22 19.79 -9.33
N GLN A 258 0.99 19.29 -9.21
CA GLN A 258 -0.02 19.65 -8.22
C GLN A 258 -0.95 18.46 -7.98
N THR A 259 -1.77 18.52 -6.94
CA THR A 259 -2.71 17.45 -6.62
C THR A 259 -3.66 17.18 -7.79
N GLY A 260 -3.60 15.94 -8.29
CA GLY A 260 -4.37 15.50 -9.46
C GLY A 260 -3.81 15.94 -10.81
N VAL A 261 -2.61 16.52 -10.90
CA VAL A 261 -1.95 16.80 -12.18
C VAL A 261 -0.52 16.30 -12.18
N ASP A 262 -0.27 15.35 -13.06
CA ASP A 262 1.02 14.71 -13.24
C ASP A 262 1.60 15.02 -14.62
N PHE A 263 2.92 15.23 -14.66
CA PHE A 263 3.69 15.41 -15.89
C PHE A 263 4.54 14.17 -16.15
N PRO A 264 4.08 13.24 -17.02
CA PRO A 264 4.87 12.11 -17.46
C PRO A 264 5.86 12.50 -18.58
N ILE A 265 7.12 12.12 -18.39
CA ILE A 265 8.14 12.05 -19.43
C ILE A 265 8.38 10.58 -19.73
N VAL A 266 8.03 10.14 -20.94
CA VAL A 266 8.08 8.73 -21.34
C VAL A 266 9.01 8.56 -22.53
N TYR A 267 10.02 7.72 -22.39
CA TYR A 267 10.81 7.21 -23.50
C TYR A 267 10.34 5.80 -23.85
N ARG A 268 10.12 5.54 -25.14
CA ARG A 268 9.75 4.22 -25.67
C ARG A 268 10.69 3.85 -26.79
N TRP A 269 11.09 2.59 -26.78
CA TRP A 269 11.79 1.96 -27.88
C TRP A 269 11.11 0.64 -28.21
N ALA A 270 10.93 0.35 -29.50
CA ALA A 270 10.47 -0.94 -29.98
C ALA A 270 11.23 -1.30 -31.26
N ASN A 271 11.62 -2.57 -31.38
CA ASN A 271 12.30 -3.05 -32.60
C ASN A 271 11.34 -3.18 -33.81
N ARG A 272 10.04 -3.37 -33.56
CA ARG A 272 8.96 -3.48 -34.55
C ARG A 272 7.59 -3.33 -33.86
N GLN A 273 6.55 -2.93 -34.60
CA GLN A 273 5.15 -3.00 -34.16
C GLN A 273 4.39 -4.06 -34.97
N ASP A 274 3.28 -4.60 -34.44
CA ASP A 274 2.42 -5.51 -35.20
C ASP A 274 2.11 -4.87 -36.58
N LEU A 275 2.47 -5.58 -37.65
CA LEU A 275 2.33 -5.21 -39.08
C LEU A 275 3.31 -4.16 -39.65
N ILE A 276 4.21 -3.56 -38.86
CA ILE A 276 5.22 -2.59 -39.36
C ILE A 276 6.63 -3.00 -38.91
N ASP A 277 7.47 -3.38 -39.88
CA ASP A 277 8.87 -3.79 -39.68
C ASP A 277 9.81 -2.58 -39.57
N GLN A 278 9.48 -1.64 -38.69
CA GLN A 278 10.30 -0.45 -38.43
C GLN A 278 10.63 -0.34 -36.95
N THR A 279 11.91 -0.15 -36.66
CA THR A 279 12.37 0.29 -35.35
C THR A 279 11.80 1.66 -35.06
N ARG A 280 11.18 1.83 -33.89
CA ARG A 280 10.60 3.10 -33.46
C ARG A 280 11.16 3.46 -32.09
N SER A 281 11.79 4.62 -32.01
CA SER A 281 12.07 5.32 -30.76
C SER A 281 11.14 6.53 -30.68
N GLU A 282 10.61 6.80 -29.49
CA GLU A 282 9.70 7.92 -29.28
C GLU A 282 9.88 8.48 -27.87
N VAL A 283 9.93 9.81 -27.77
CA VAL A 283 9.80 10.53 -26.51
C VAL A 283 8.42 11.17 -26.50
N ARG A 284 7.65 10.91 -25.44
CA ARG A 284 6.35 11.53 -25.20
C ARG A 284 6.41 12.35 -23.93
N MET A 285 5.89 13.56 -24.01
CA MET A 285 5.58 14.39 -22.86
C MET A 285 4.08 14.62 -22.86
N GLY A 286 3.46 14.57 -21.70
CA GLY A 286 2.03 14.74 -21.55
C GLY A 286 1.68 15.41 -20.24
N LEU A 287 0.38 15.65 -20.07
CA LEU A 287 -0.19 16.12 -18.82
C LEU A 287 -1.36 15.20 -18.49
N ASN A 288 -1.24 14.47 -17.39
CA ASN A 288 -2.29 13.61 -16.89
C ASN A 288 -3.08 14.37 -15.83
N VAL A 289 -4.40 14.45 -16.01
CA VAL A 289 -5.31 15.13 -15.09
C VAL A 289 -6.23 14.09 -14.45
N ASP A 290 -6.10 13.90 -13.15
CA ASP A 290 -7.02 13.12 -12.33
C ASP A 290 -8.08 14.07 -11.73
N LEU A 291 -9.23 14.12 -12.38
CA LEU A 291 -10.37 14.92 -11.96
C LEU A 291 -10.92 14.50 -10.60
N GLY A 292 -10.75 13.24 -10.19
CA GLY A 292 -11.17 12.75 -8.88
C GLY A 292 -10.34 13.34 -7.75
N ARG A 293 -9.01 13.42 -7.95
CA ARG A 293 -8.09 14.08 -7.01
C ARG A 293 -8.27 15.59 -7.01
N LEU A 294 -8.51 16.20 -8.17
CA LEU A 294 -8.82 17.63 -8.24
C LEU A 294 -10.13 17.96 -7.52
N ALA A 295 -11.17 17.14 -7.66
CA ALA A 295 -12.45 17.36 -6.98
C ALA A 295 -12.32 17.30 -5.45
N GLN A 296 -11.35 16.57 -4.90
CA GLN A 296 -11.08 16.54 -3.46
C GLN A 296 -10.48 17.85 -2.94
N LEU A 297 -9.75 18.62 -3.76
CA LEU A 297 -9.29 19.97 -3.40
C LEU A 297 -10.44 20.99 -3.29
N PHE A 298 -11.54 20.75 -4.02
CA PHE A 298 -12.70 21.67 -4.07
C PHE A 298 -13.87 21.18 -3.20
N ARG A 299 -13.71 20.07 -2.48
CA ARG A 299 -14.68 19.66 -1.46
C ARG A 299 -14.34 20.36 -0.14
N PRO A 300 -15.27 21.14 0.44
CA PRO A 300 -15.07 21.82 1.72
C PRO A 300 -14.93 20.85 2.88
#